data_AF-A0A1Y3NBV3-F1
#
_entry.id   AF-A0A1Y3NBV3-F1
#
_cell.length_a   1.000
_cell.length_b   1.000
_cell.length_c   1.000
_cell.angle_alpha   90.00
_cell.angle_beta   90.00
_cell.angle_gamma   90.00
#
_symmetry.space_group_name_H-M   'P 1'
#
loop_
_entity.id
_entity.type
_entity.pdbx_description
1 polymer ?
#
loop_
_entity_poly.entity_id
_entity_poly.type
_entity_poly.pdbx_seq_one_letter_code
_entity_poly.pdbx_strand_id
1 'polypeptide(L)'
;APKDAIFSLTYDYEMDPSPQKIDISVGAYRDENGKPWVLPVVRKASGIQTISGTGALRLCCEFLKKFTTNKIYISDPTWSNHKKIIEEAGLEYDTYFYWDQKEKKINIEKWIETIKNAPDHSVFIMHACAHNPTGMDPTSEQWIKIRDAMRIKQHIPLFDCAYQGFASGDLNRDAFAVRLFANYNFEMFVAQSFSKNLGLYSERCGCLTMICNTASAMERCRSQLAYIARAHVSNPPAFGAKIATLIMNTPELFYEWEENLAVMSGRIIQMRKRFYSILLELNTPGNWKHIIEQIGPFCYTGLSVKQSITLREKFHIYLTDTGRISVTGLNENNIQYFSESFDWVVRHVK
;
A
#
# COMPACT_ATOMS: atom_id res chain seq x y z
N ALA A 1 -39.80 6.67 -13.17
CA ALA A 1 -38.95 7.87 -13.37
C ALA A 1 -38.73 8.06 -14.86
N PRO A 2 -38.62 9.29 -15.39
CA PRO A 2 -38.27 9.50 -16.79
C PRO A 2 -36.92 8.87 -17.08
N LYS A 3 -36.80 8.19 -18.23
CA LYS A 3 -35.52 7.63 -18.68
C LYS A 3 -34.60 8.78 -19.11
N ASP A 4 -33.32 8.65 -18.77
CA ASP A 4 -32.30 9.56 -19.25
C ASP A 4 -32.20 9.52 -20.78
N ALA A 5 -32.15 10.69 -21.41
CA ALA A 5 -32.24 10.83 -22.85
C ALA A 5 -31.04 10.21 -23.59
N ILE A 6 -29.86 10.17 -22.97
CA ILE A 6 -28.64 9.62 -23.58
C ILE A 6 -28.65 8.10 -23.45
N PHE A 7 -28.97 7.56 -22.27
CA PHE A 7 -29.02 6.11 -22.07
C PHE A 7 -30.15 5.42 -22.85
N SER A 8 -31.25 6.14 -23.14
CA SER A 8 -32.30 5.67 -24.06
C SER A 8 -31.74 5.40 -25.46
N LEU A 9 -30.93 6.31 -25.99
CA LEU A 9 -30.36 6.18 -27.34
C LEU A 9 -29.33 5.05 -27.43
N THR A 10 -28.57 4.81 -26.36
CA THR A 10 -27.66 3.66 -26.30
C THR A 10 -28.43 2.33 -26.37
N TYR A 11 -29.55 2.22 -25.67
CA TYR A 11 -30.41 1.03 -25.72
C TYR A 11 -31.02 0.83 -27.11
N ASP A 12 -31.54 1.90 -27.74
CA ASP A 12 -32.10 1.83 -29.09
C ASP A 12 -31.03 1.42 -30.12
N TYR A 13 -29.80 1.94 -29.99
CA TYR A 13 -28.65 1.53 -30.80
C TYR A 13 -28.30 0.05 -30.63
N GLU A 14 -28.31 -0.49 -29.41
CA GLU A 14 -28.02 -1.91 -29.17
C GLU A 14 -29.05 -2.83 -29.83
N MET A 15 -30.32 -2.42 -29.83
CA MET A 15 -31.44 -3.19 -30.39
C MET A 15 -31.62 -3.06 -31.91
N ASP A 16 -31.00 -2.07 -32.55
CA ASP A 16 -31.07 -1.87 -34.00
C ASP A 16 -30.34 -3.02 -34.75
N PRO A 17 -31.03 -3.80 -35.61
CA PRO A 17 -30.41 -4.90 -36.35
C PRO A 17 -29.63 -4.45 -37.59
N SER A 18 -29.68 -3.18 -37.96
CA SER A 18 -29.03 -2.65 -39.16
C SER A 18 -27.50 -2.83 -39.09
N PRO A 19 -26.86 -3.38 -40.14
CA PRO A 19 -25.41 -3.46 -40.21
C PRO A 19 -24.74 -2.09 -40.45
N GLN A 20 -25.53 -1.05 -40.72
CA GLN A 20 -25.05 0.32 -40.98
C GLN A 20 -25.24 1.28 -39.79
N LYS A 21 -25.66 0.77 -38.62
CA LYS A 21 -25.91 1.61 -37.43
C LYS A 21 -24.62 2.24 -36.90
N ILE A 22 -24.72 3.50 -36.46
CA ILE A 22 -23.60 4.26 -35.87
C ILE A 22 -24.07 4.88 -34.56
N ASP A 23 -23.28 4.72 -33.50
CA ASP A 23 -23.54 5.34 -32.20
C ASP A 23 -22.72 6.64 -32.04
N ILE A 24 -23.43 7.76 -32.03
CA ILE A 24 -22.91 9.11 -31.74
C ILE A 24 -23.64 9.75 -30.55
N SER A 25 -24.32 8.95 -29.73
CA SER A 25 -25.14 9.43 -28.62
C SER A 25 -24.32 9.80 -27.39
N VAL A 26 -23.38 8.92 -27.01
CA VAL A 26 -22.48 9.11 -25.87
C VAL A 26 -21.15 9.67 -26.38
N GLY A 27 -20.64 10.72 -25.73
CA GLY A 27 -19.31 11.31 -25.98
C GLY A 27 -18.13 10.42 -25.53
N ALA A 28 -18.20 9.11 -25.78
CA ALA A 28 -17.15 8.15 -25.47
C ALA A 28 -16.26 7.93 -26.69
N TYR A 29 -14.95 8.03 -26.51
CA TYR A 29 -13.98 7.86 -27.60
C TYR A 29 -13.98 6.41 -28.13
N ARG A 30 -13.97 6.24 -29.46
CA ARG A 30 -13.96 4.95 -30.15
C ARG A 30 -12.79 4.86 -31.15
N ASP A 31 -12.32 3.65 -31.42
CA ASP A 31 -11.28 3.37 -32.41
C ASP A 31 -11.83 3.39 -33.85
N GLU A 32 -10.96 3.16 -34.83
CA GLU A 32 -11.31 3.07 -36.26
C GLU A 32 -12.37 1.99 -36.61
N ASN A 33 -12.69 1.07 -35.68
CA ASN A 33 -13.73 0.07 -35.84
C ASN A 33 -15.01 0.37 -35.03
N GLY A 34 -15.13 1.58 -34.47
CA GLY A 34 -16.28 1.97 -33.64
C GLY A 34 -16.33 1.25 -32.28
N LYS A 35 -15.22 0.66 -31.81
CA LYS A 35 -15.15 0.03 -30.49
C LYS A 35 -14.57 1.00 -29.47
N PRO A 36 -14.93 0.89 -28.17
CA PRO A 36 -14.31 1.72 -27.13
C PRO A 36 -12.78 1.64 -27.21
N TRP A 37 -12.12 2.78 -27.41
CA TRP A 37 -10.66 2.79 -27.49
C TRP A 37 -10.06 2.86 -26.10
N VAL A 38 -9.54 1.73 -25.64
CA VAL A 38 -8.77 1.67 -24.40
C VAL A 38 -7.34 2.09 -24.71
N LEU A 39 -6.92 3.24 -24.18
CA LEU A 39 -5.55 3.75 -24.26
C LEU A 39 -4.53 2.62 -24.00
N PRO A 40 -3.42 2.52 -24.77
CA PRO A 40 -2.42 1.46 -24.57
C PRO A 40 -1.87 1.37 -23.13
N VAL A 41 -1.78 2.50 -22.42
CA VAL A 41 -1.40 2.53 -21.00
C VAL A 41 -2.47 1.90 -20.09
N VAL A 42 -3.75 2.07 -20.43
CA VAL A 42 -4.89 1.42 -19.75
C VAL A 42 -4.96 -0.08 -20.11
N ARG A 43 -4.36 -0.52 -21.22
CA ARG A 43 -4.23 -1.96 -21.54
C ARG A 43 -3.19 -2.68 -20.67
N LYS A 44 -2.16 -1.98 -20.18
CA LYS A 44 -1.09 -2.60 -19.38
C LYS A 44 -1.48 -2.86 -17.93
N ALA A 45 -2.46 -2.14 -17.39
CA ALA A 45 -2.90 -2.28 -16.00
C ALA A 45 -4.41 -2.54 -15.92
N SER A 46 -4.84 -3.51 -15.12
CA SER A 46 -6.26 -3.76 -14.84
C SER A 46 -6.51 -3.92 -13.36
N GLY A 47 -7.55 -3.25 -12.87
CA GLY A 47 -7.96 -3.27 -11.46
C GLY A 47 -9.19 -4.14 -11.23
N ILE A 48 -9.21 -4.82 -10.08
CA ILE A 48 -10.40 -5.47 -9.52
C ILE A 48 -10.66 -4.85 -8.15
N GLN A 49 -11.86 -4.33 -7.93
CA GLN A 49 -12.26 -3.82 -6.63
C GLN A 49 -12.26 -4.97 -5.59
N THR A 50 -11.72 -4.70 -4.41
CA THR A 50 -11.54 -5.68 -3.33
C THR A 50 -11.95 -5.12 -1.97
N ILE A 51 -12.01 -6.00 -0.97
CA ILE A 51 -12.26 -5.63 0.44
C ILE A 51 -11.00 -4.98 1.02
N SER A 52 -10.74 -3.74 0.63
CA SER A 52 -9.53 -2.98 0.98
C SER A 52 -8.24 -3.70 0.55
N GLY A 53 -7.09 -3.26 1.08
CA GLY A 53 -5.79 -3.87 0.80
C GLY A 53 -5.69 -5.30 1.30
N THR A 54 -6.36 -5.65 2.41
CA THR A 54 -6.39 -7.03 2.93
C THR A 54 -7.04 -7.99 1.94
N GLY A 55 -8.19 -7.61 1.37
CA GLY A 55 -8.86 -8.38 0.32
C GLY A 55 -8.03 -8.47 -0.96
N ALA A 56 -7.33 -7.39 -1.33
CA ALA A 56 -6.42 -7.38 -2.48
C ALA A 56 -5.25 -8.37 -2.30
N LEU A 57 -4.57 -8.33 -1.16
CA LEU A 57 -3.49 -9.26 -0.83
C LEU A 57 -3.99 -10.71 -0.81
N ARG A 58 -5.14 -10.96 -0.18
CA ARG A 58 -5.74 -12.29 -0.11
C ARG A 58 -6.06 -12.85 -1.50
N LEU A 59 -6.75 -12.06 -2.32
CA LEU A 59 -7.10 -12.43 -3.69
C LEU A 59 -5.84 -12.72 -4.54
N CYS A 60 -4.80 -11.89 -4.39
CA CYS A 60 -3.54 -12.08 -5.09
C CYS A 60 -2.82 -13.36 -4.62
N CYS A 61 -2.76 -13.63 -3.32
CA CYS A 61 -2.16 -14.85 -2.78
C CYS A 61 -2.83 -16.11 -3.33
N GLU A 62 -4.17 -16.15 -3.37
CA GLU A 62 -4.87 -17.31 -3.94
C GLU A 62 -4.66 -17.48 -5.45
N PHE A 63 -4.57 -16.38 -6.18
CA PHE A 63 -4.19 -16.43 -7.59
C PHE A 63 -2.78 -17.00 -7.76
N LEU A 64 -1.81 -16.48 -7.01
CA LEU A 64 -0.41 -16.93 -7.08
C LEU A 64 -0.27 -18.41 -6.69
N LYS A 65 -1.01 -18.87 -5.68
CA LYS A 65 -1.05 -20.30 -5.28
C LYS A 65 -1.50 -21.21 -6.42
N LYS A 66 -2.48 -20.77 -7.22
CA LYS A 66 -3.03 -21.57 -8.31
C LYS A 66 -2.12 -21.61 -9.54
N PHE A 67 -1.40 -20.54 -9.83
CA PHE A 67 -0.80 -20.34 -11.15
C PHE A 67 0.70 -20.12 -11.16
N THR A 68 1.33 -19.85 -10.01
CA THR A 68 2.70 -19.32 -10.00
C THR A 68 3.60 -19.99 -8.98
N THR A 69 3.28 -19.91 -7.68
CA THR A 69 4.23 -20.26 -6.61
C THR A 69 3.53 -20.86 -5.40
N ASN A 70 4.29 -21.61 -4.61
CA ASN A 70 3.91 -22.04 -3.25
C ASN A 70 4.55 -21.18 -2.15
N LYS A 71 5.46 -20.27 -2.49
CA LYS A 71 6.28 -19.51 -1.55
C LYS A 71 6.37 -18.01 -1.91
N ILE A 72 6.24 -17.15 -0.92
CA ILE A 72 6.32 -15.68 -1.04
C ILE A 72 7.38 -15.12 -0.08
N TYR A 73 8.12 -14.09 -0.49
CA TYR A 73 9.08 -13.39 0.35
C TYR A 73 8.46 -12.10 0.94
N ILE A 74 8.58 -11.91 2.26
CA ILE A 74 8.11 -10.72 2.99
C ILE A 74 9.26 -10.08 3.78
N SER A 75 9.17 -8.79 4.11
CA SER A 75 10.19 -8.13 4.94
C SER A 75 10.27 -8.71 6.36
N ASP A 76 11.45 -8.67 6.97
CA ASP A 76 11.61 -8.87 8.42
C ASP A 76 12.06 -7.56 9.11
N PRO A 77 11.19 -6.93 9.93
CA PRO A 77 9.79 -7.28 10.20
C PRO A 77 8.85 -6.78 9.08
N THR A 78 7.57 -7.16 9.14
CA THR A 78 6.51 -6.68 8.23
C THR A 78 5.18 -6.46 8.95
N TRP A 79 4.13 -6.05 8.24
CA TRP A 79 2.79 -5.96 8.80
C TRP A 79 2.34 -7.35 9.29
N SER A 80 1.96 -7.43 10.56
CA SER A 80 1.72 -8.72 11.25
C SER A 80 0.71 -9.63 10.54
N ASN A 81 -0.20 -9.07 9.74
CA ASN A 81 -1.21 -9.85 9.05
C ASN A 81 -0.74 -10.44 7.70
N HIS A 82 0.41 -10.03 7.16
CA HIS A 82 0.96 -10.64 5.93
C HIS A 82 1.11 -12.14 6.07
N LYS A 83 1.72 -12.61 7.17
CA LYS A 83 1.94 -14.02 7.48
C LYS A 83 0.62 -14.81 7.43
N LYS A 84 -0.38 -14.34 8.18
CA LYS A 84 -1.72 -14.94 8.23
C LYS A 84 -2.39 -15.00 6.86
N ILE A 85 -2.33 -13.91 6.08
CA ILE A 85 -2.96 -13.87 4.74
C ILE A 85 -2.35 -14.93 3.82
N ILE A 86 -1.01 -15.08 3.85
CA ILE A 86 -0.25 -16.03 3.03
C ILE A 86 -0.57 -17.47 3.48
N GLU A 87 -0.43 -17.76 4.77
CA GLU A 87 -0.64 -19.10 5.34
C GLU A 87 -2.07 -19.60 5.10
N GLU A 88 -3.07 -18.76 5.38
CA GLU A 88 -4.47 -19.09 5.15
C GLU A 88 -4.78 -19.30 3.65
N ALA A 89 -3.95 -18.79 2.74
CA ALA A 89 -4.09 -19.01 1.29
C ALA A 89 -3.43 -20.33 0.86
N GLY A 90 -2.90 -21.10 1.81
CA GLY A 90 -2.18 -22.34 1.57
C GLY A 90 -0.79 -22.12 1.00
N LEU A 91 -0.20 -20.95 1.20
CA LEU A 91 1.15 -20.60 0.78
C LEU A 91 2.12 -20.60 1.96
N GLU A 92 3.38 -20.84 1.66
CA GLU A 92 4.50 -20.64 2.57
C GLU A 92 5.07 -19.22 2.40
N TYR A 93 5.76 -18.73 3.43
CA TYR A 93 6.56 -17.51 3.30
C TYR A 93 8.00 -17.71 3.77
N ASP A 94 8.91 -16.96 3.15
CA ASP A 94 10.22 -16.67 3.71
C ASP A 94 10.34 -15.18 4.01
N THR A 95 11.43 -14.81 4.69
CA THR A 95 11.74 -13.41 4.93
C THR A 95 12.94 -12.92 4.13
N TYR A 96 12.93 -11.63 3.80
CA TYR A 96 14.14 -10.90 3.43
C TYR A 96 14.49 -9.91 4.53
N PHE A 97 15.78 -9.79 4.80
CA PHE A 97 16.26 -8.89 5.83
C PHE A 97 15.92 -7.44 5.46
N TYR A 98 15.24 -6.72 6.36
CA TYR A 98 14.86 -5.33 6.13
C TYR A 98 15.48 -4.41 7.18
N TRP A 99 15.18 -4.65 8.46
CA TRP A 99 15.52 -3.74 9.54
C TRP A 99 16.69 -4.23 10.39
N ASP A 100 17.70 -3.38 10.55
CA ASP A 100 18.77 -3.58 11.52
C ASP A 100 18.39 -2.91 12.85
N GLN A 101 18.07 -3.71 13.88
CA GLN A 101 17.65 -3.21 15.19
C GLN A 101 18.73 -2.40 15.91
N LYS A 102 20.02 -2.76 15.71
CA LYS A 102 21.14 -2.08 16.39
C LYS A 102 21.38 -0.72 15.76
N GLU A 103 21.39 -0.68 14.43
CA GLU A 103 21.66 0.51 13.65
C GLU A 103 20.42 1.38 13.41
N LYS A 104 19.23 0.84 13.67
CA LYS A 104 17.91 1.46 13.46
C LYS A 104 17.72 1.99 12.02
N LYS A 105 18.17 1.21 11.05
CA LYS A 105 18.14 1.55 9.61
C LYS A 105 17.80 0.34 8.75
N ILE A 106 17.45 0.58 7.49
CA ILE A 106 17.29 -0.50 6.51
C ILE A 106 18.67 -1.02 6.09
N ASN A 107 18.79 -2.33 5.90
CA ASN A 107 19.97 -2.94 5.30
C ASN A 107 19.66 -3.43 3.87
N ILE A 108 19.95 -2.58 2.90
CA ILE A 108 19.64 -2.81 1.48
C ILE A 108 20.51 -3.91 0.90
N GLU A 109 21.76 -4.02 1.36
CA GLU A 109 22.72 -5.01 0.87
C GLU A 109 22.24 -6.43 1.15
N LYS A 110 21.78 -6.71 2.38
CA LYS A 110 21.21 -8.02 2.75
C LYS A 110 19.88 -8.30 2.04
N TRP A 111 19.07 -7.28 1.79
CA TRP A 111 17.85 -7.45 0.99
C TRP A 111 18.21 -7.86 -0.45
N ILE A 112 19.14 -7.15 -1.09
CA ILE A 112 19.63 -7.49 -2.44
C ILE A 112 20.27 -8.88 -2.48
N GLU A 113 21.00 -9.28 -1.43
CA GLU A 113 21.51 -10.65 -1.31
C GLU A 113 20.39 -11.68 -1.31
N THR A 114 19.31 -11.44 -0.55
CA THR A 114 18.13 -12.31 -0.55
C THR A 114 17.50 -12.40 -1.93
N ILE A 115 17.35 -11.27 -2.63
CA ILE A 115 16.86 -11.23 -4.01
C ILE A 115 17.73 -12.09 -4.94
N LYS A 116 19.06 -11.97 -4.86
CA LYS A 116 19.97 -12.74 -5.72
C LYS A 116 19.94 -14.25 -5.45
N ASN A 117 19.75 -14.62 -4.19
CA ASN A 117 19.74 -16.01 -3.74
C ASN A 117 18.37 -16.69 -3.87
N ALA A 118 17.28 -15.91 -3.97
CA ALA A 118 15.95 -16.45 -4.20
C ALA A 118 15.88 -17.15 -5.58
N PRO A 119 15.09 -18.24 -5.71
CA PRO A 119 14.83 -18.86 -6.99
C PRO A 119 14.27 -17.88 -8.01
N ASP A 120 14.63 -18.03 -9.27
CA ASP A 120 14.12 -17.23 -10.38
C ASP A 120 12.58 -17.20 -10.34
N HIS A 121 11.99 -16.07 -10.72
CA HIS A 121 10.54 -15.83 -10.69
C HIS A 121 9.87 -15.87 -9.31
N SER A 122 10.64 -15.82 -8.21
CA SER A 122 10.08 -15.64 -6.86
C SER A 122 9.20 -14.39 -6.72
N VAL A 123 8.22 -14.45 -5.83
CA VAL A 123 7.31 -13.34 -5.51
C VAL A 123 7.78 -12.61 -4.26
N PHE A 124 7.85 -11.28 -4.32
CA PHE A 124 8.20 -10.43 -3.18
C PHE A 124 7.06 -9.47 -2.87
N ILE A 125 6.53 -9.55 -1.64
CA ILE A 125 5.64 -8.51 -1.12
C ILE A 125 6.49 -7.35 -0.61
N MET A 126 6.29 -6.17 -1.18
CA MET A 126 7.01 -4.95 -0.82
C MET A 126 6.03 -3.85 -0.44
N HIS A 127 6.36 -3.06 0.59
CA HIS A 127 5.55 -1.88 0.94
C HIS A 127 5.87 -0.78 -0.06
N ALA A 128 4.85 -0.18 -0.68
CA ALA A 128 5.03 0.87 -1.68
C ALA A 128 5.67 2.14 -1.08
N CYS A 129 5.19 2.51 0.12
CA CYS A 129 5.73 3.56 0.96
C CYS A 129 5.25 3.38 2.42
N ALA A 130 5.83 4.13 3.35
CA ALA A 130 5.54 4.11 4.78
C ALA A 130 5.48 2.69 5.36
N HIS A 131 6.60 1.98 5.24
CA HIS A 131 6.71 0.59 5.66
C HIS A 131 6.12 0.34 7.06
N ASN A 132 5.20 -0.60 7.16
CA ASN A 132 4.64 -1.04 8.44
C ASN A 132 5.36 -2.32 8.87
N PRO A 133 6.10 -2.33 10.00
CA PRO A 133 5.95 -1.42 11.15
C PRO A 133 7.03 -0.34 11.30
N THR A 134 8.09 -0.39 10.49
CA THR A 134 9.33 0.35 10.82
C THR A 134 9.23 1.85 10.57
N GLY A 135 8.37 2.28 9.64
CA GLY A 135 8.32 3.63 9.11
C GLY A 135 9.57 4.03 8.31
N MET A 136 10.49 3.12 8.03
CA MET A 136 11.68 3.43 7.23
C MET A 136 11.49 2.88 5.83
N ASP A 137 11.76 3.69 4.80
CA ASP A 137 11.66 3.28 3.39
C ASP A 137 13.00 3.40 2.66
N PRO A 138 13.24 2.61 1.60
CA PRO A 138 14.40 2.81 0.73
C PRO A 138 14.36 4.18 0.05
N THR A 139 15.53 4.77 -0.17
CA THR A 139 15.66 5.96 -1.03
C THR A 139 15.39 5.61 -2.50
N SER A 140 15.20 6.62 -3.34
CA SER A 140 15.01 6.43 -4.79
C SER A 140 16.16 5.65 -5.43
N GLU A 141 17.41 5.92 -5.02
CA GLU A 141 18.60 5.22 -5.51
C GLU A 141 18.64 3.77 -5.02
N GLN A 142 18.17 3.50 -3.80
CA GLN A 142 18.09 2.15 -3.27
C GLN A 142 17.00 1.34 -3.97
N TRP A 143 15.84 1.94 -4.25
CA TRP A 143 14.78 1.33 -5.05
C TRP A 143 15.23 0.95 -6.46
N ILE A 144 16.07 1.78 -7.09
CA ILE A 144 16.70 1.46 -8.39
C ILE A 144 17.55 0.18 -8.29
N LYS A 145 18.38 0.06 -7.25
CA LYS A 145 19.20 -1.15 -7.03
C LYS A 145 18.34 -2.40 -6.79
N ILE A 146 17.27 -2.27 -6.00
CA ILE A 146 16.32 -3.37 -5.73
C ILE A 146 15.66 -3.82 -7.03
N ARG A 147 15.12 -2.89 -7.83
CA ARG A 147 14.53 -3.16 -9.14
C ARG A 147 15.50 -3.91 -10.05
N ASP A 148 16.74 -3.42 -10.16
CA ASP A 148 17.73 -4.01 -11.05
C ASP A 148 18.09 -5.45 -10.63
N ALA A 149 18.22 -5.69 -9.33
CA ALA A 149 18.42 -7.05 -8.80
C ALA A 149 17.23 -7.97 -9.10
N MET A 150 16.00 -7.51 -8.87
CA MET A 150 14.78 -8.30 -9.14
C MET A 150 14.60 -8.61 -10.63
N ARG A 151 15.01 -7.68 -11.51
CA ARG A 151 14.89 -7.84 -12.96
C ARG A 151 15.75 -8.98 -13.48
N ILE A 152 16.96 -9.15 -12.95
CA ILE A 152 17.89 -10.21 -13.37
C ILE A 152 17.25 -11.60 -13.20
N LYS A 153 16.55 -11.79 -12.08
CA LYS A 153 15.89 -13.04 -11.71
C LYS A 153 14.43 -13.13 -12.14
N GLN A 154 13.93 -12.12 -12.87
CA GLN A 154 12.55 -12.02 -13.33
C GLN A 154 11.52 -12.23 -12.19
N HIS A 155 11.84 -11.74 -10.99
CA HIS A 155 10.94 -11.83 -9.84
C HIS A 155 9.67 -11.00 -10.05
N ILE A 156 8.60 -11.40 -9.35
CA ILE A 156 7.28 -10.79 -9.43
C ILE A 156 7.05 -9.88 -8.21
N PRO A 157 6.99 -8.55 -8.39
CA PRO A 157 6.63 -7.63 -7.33
C PRO A 157 5.14 -7.72 -6.99
N LEU A 158 4.83 -7.75 -5.70
CA LEU A 158 3.51 -7.48 -5.15
C LEU A 158 3.63 -6.29 -4.19
N PHE A 159 3.21 -5.11 -4.63
CA PHE A 159 3.25 -3.91 -3.79
C PHE A 159 2.03 -3.83 -2.88
N ASP A 160 2.23 -3.78 -1.56
CA ASP A 160 1.23 -3.35 -0.59
C ASP A 160 1.23 -1.82 -0.51
N CYS A 161 0.15 -1.18 -0.98
CA CYS A 161 0.00 0.26 -1.12
C CYS A 161 -1.16 0.75 -0.24
N ALA A 162 -0.91 0.83 1.06
CA ALA A 162 -1.91 1.22 2.06
C ALA A 162 -1.84 2.68 2.52
N TYR A 163 -0.73 3.38 2.21
CA TYR A 163 -0.38 4.67 2.81
C TYR A 163 -0.02 5.76 1.79
N GLN A 164 -0.35 5.58 0.50
CA GLN A 164 -0.07 6.58 -0.54
C GLN A 164 -0.72 7.94 -0.22
N GLY A 165 0.11 8.99 -0.19
CA GLY A 165 -0.25 10.35 0.24
C GLY A 165 -0.09 10.57 1.75
N PHE A 166 -0.09 9.51 2.55
CA PHE A 166 0.02 9.57 4.01
C PHE A 166 1.49 9.54 4.49
N ALA A 167 2.43 9.19 3.61
CA ALA A 167 3.85 9.15 3.95
C ALA A 167 4.49 10.52 3.75
N SER A 168 4.35 11.12 2.57
CA SER A 168 4.94 12.43 2.25
C SER A 168 3.96 13.58 2.10
N GLY A 169 2.64 13.32 2.08
CA GLY A 169 1.63 14.32 1.70
C GLY A 169 1.44 14.46 0.18
N ASP A 170 2.10 13.63 -0.62
CA ASP A 170 2.10 13.72 -2.09
C ASP A 170 1.85 12.32 -2.70
N LEU A 171 0.75 12.19 -3.45
CA LEU A 171 0.34 10.92 -4.05
C LEU A 171 1.34 10.41 -5.09
N ASN A 172 2.02 11.30 -5.82
CA ASN A 172 2.97 10.94 -6.87
C ASN A 172 4.30 10.48 -6.29
N ARG A 173 4.79 11.18 -5.27
CA ARG A 173 6.02 10.82 -4.55
C ARG A 173 5.88 9.46 -3.88
N ASP A 174 4.76 9.24 -3.20
CA ASP A 174 4.49 7.99 -2.50
C ASP A 174 4.24 6.80 -3.45
N ALA A 175 3.94 7.06 -4.72
CA ALA A 175 3.83 6.04 -5.77
C ALA A 175 5.13 5.74 -6.51
N PHE A 176 6.26 6.34 -6.12
CA PHE A 176 7.52 6.24 -6.85
C PHE A 176 7.95 4.79 -7.11
N ALA A 177 8.01 3.95 -6.08
CA ALA A 177 8.47 2.56 -6.20
C ALA A 177 7.59 1.75 -7.16
N VAL A 178 6.26 1.89 -7.07
CA VAL A 178 5.30 1.22 -7.95
C VAL A 178 5.52 1.65 -9.41
N ARG A 179 5.60 2.96 -9.66
CA ARG A 179 5.81 3.50 -11.01
C ARG A 179 7.17 3.13 -11.58
N LEU A 180 8.20 3.09 -10.74
CA LEU A 180 9.54 2.68 -11.12
C LEU A 180 9.56 1.26 -11.71
N PHE A 181 8.89 0.31 -11.07
CA PHE A 181 8.81 -1.07 -11.56
C PHE A 181 7.92 -1.18 -12.80
N ALA A 182 6.76 -0.51 -12.81
CA ALA A 182 5.87 -0.49 -13.97
C ALA A 182 6.56 0.03 -15.25
N ASN A 183 7.33 1.13 -15.12
CA ASN A 183 8.05 1.74 -16.24
C ASN A 183 9.17 0.86 -16.81
N TYR A 184 9.58 -0.17 -16.07
CA TYR A 184 10.59 -1.14 -16.49
C TYR A 184 9.97 -2.50 -16.89
N ASN A 185 8.68 -2.49 -17.26
CA ASN A 185 7.92 -3.63 -17.80
C ASN A 185 7.91 -4.88 -16.90
N PHE A 186 7.91 -4.68 -15.57
CA PHE A 186 7.60 -5.76 -14.66
C PHE A 186 6.13 -6.17 -14.81
N GLU A 187 5.89 -7.49 -14.86
CA GLU A 187 4.57 -8.04 -14.54
C GLU A 187 4.46 -8.08 -13.01
N MET A 188 3.44 -7.42 -12.48
CA MET A 188 3.37 -7.14 -11.04
C MET A 188 1.94 -6.94 -10.56
N PHE A 189 1.79 -6.94 -9.24
CA PHE A 189 0.53 -6.66 -8.56
C PHE A 189 0.68 -5.46 -7.61
N VAL A 190 -0.42 -4.74 -7.40
CA VAL A 190 -0.51 -3.64 -6.43
C VAL A 190 -1.80 -3.83 -5.63
N ALA A 191 -1.66 -4.12 -4.35
CA ALA A 191 -2.75 -4.19 -3.38
C ALA A 191 -2.97 -2.79 -2.77
N GLN A 192 -3.94 -2.05 -3.29
CA GLN A 192 -4.23 -0.68 -2.87
C GLN A 192 -5.35 -0.64 -1.83
N SER A 193 -5.13 0.11 -0.75
CA SER A 193 -6.12 0.35 0.31
C SER A 193 -6.47 1.84 0.39
N PHE A 194 -7.76 2.14 0.40
CA PHE A 194 -8.28 3.50 0.66
C PHE A 194 -8.66 3.76 2.12
N SER A 195 -8.38 2.81 3.01
CA SER A 195 -8.78 2.95 4.41
C SER A 195 -8.13 4.12 5.13
N LYS A 196 -6.91 4.52 4.74
CA LYS A 196 -6.13 5.53 5.47
C LYS A 196 -6.18 6.88 4.75
N ASN A 197 -5.76 6.91 3.50
CA ASN A 197 -5.67 8.15 2.73
C ASN A 197 -7.04 8.79 2.45
N LEU A 198 -8.12 8.02 2.26
CA LEU A 198 -9.50 8.54 2.16
C LEU A 198 -10.30 8.43 3.47
N GLY A 199 -9.70 7.91 4.55
CA GLY A 199 -10.40 7.69 5.82
C GLY A 199 -11.52 6.62 5.74
N LEU A 200 -11.57 5.82 4.67
CA LEU A 200 -12.60 4.80 4.43
C LEU A 200 -12.28 3.48 5.16
N TYR A 201 -11.96 3.57 6.46
CA TYR A 201 -11.48 2.45 7.27
C TYR A 201 -12.44 1.28 7.23
N SER A 202 -13.68 1.50 7.67
CA SER A 202 -14.69 0.45 7.80
C SER A 202 -15.51 0.21 6.53
N GLU A 203 -15.44 1.12 5.56
CA GLU A 203 -16.09 0.95 4.25
C GLU A 203 -15.38 -0.06 3.34
N ARG A 204 -14.18 -0.47 3.74
CA ARG A 204 -13.38 -1.52 3.09
C ARG A 204 -13.15 -1.28 1.59
N CYS A 205 -12.95 -0.02 1.20
CA CYS A 205 -12.62 0.34 -0.18
C CYS A 205 -11.16 -0.01 -0.52
N GLY A 206 -10.94 -0.70 -1.63
CA GLY A 206 -9.61 -1.05 -2.15
C GLY A 206 -9.65 -1.67 -3.54
N CYS A 207 -8.47 -1.88 -4.11
CA CYS A 207 -8.27 -2.40 -5.46
C CYS A 207 -7.05 -3.33 -5.51
N LEU A 208 -7.18 -4.45 -6.20
CA LEU A 208 -6.03 -5.21 -6.68
C LEU A 208 -5.78 -4.84 -8.14
N THR A 209 -4.68 -4.13 -8.40
CA THR A 209 -4.23 -3.83 -9.75
C THR A 209 -3.22 -4.87 -10.18
N MET A 210 -3.38 -5.43 -11.37
CA MET A 210 -2.37 -6.27 -12.03
C MET A 210 -1.79 -5.53 -13.22
N ILE A 211 -0.50 -5.75 -13.49
CA ILE A 211 0.20 -5.25 -14.66
C ILE A 211 0.70 -6.45 -15.45
N CYS A 212 0.36 -6.51 -16.75
CA CYS A 212 0.78 -7.59 -17.63
C CYS A 212 1.39 -7.01 -18.91
N ASN A 213 2.34 -7.73 -19.51
CA ASN A 213 3.05 -7.26 -20.69
C ASN A 213 2.27 -7.44 -21.98
N THR A 214 1.20 -8.25 -21.97
CA THR A 214 0.33 -8.47 -23.14
C THR A 214 -1.15 -8.38 -22.78
N ALA A 215 -1.97 -7.91 -23.72
CA ALA A 215 -3.43 -7.85 -23.57
C ALA A 215 -4.05 -9.25 -23.35
N SER A 216 -3.50 -10.27 -24.03
CA SER A 216 -3.97 -11.65 -23.89
C SER A 216 -3.68 -12.23 -22.50
N ALA A 217 -2.51 -11.95 -21.92
CA ALA A 217 -2.21 -12.32 -20.54
C ALA A 217 -3.13 -11.58 -19.56
N MET A 218 -3.32 -10.26 -19.77
CA MET A 218 -4.21 -9.44 -18.95
C MET A 218 -5.63 -10.00 -18.91
N GLU A 219 -6.20 -10.36 -20.06
CA GLU A 219 -7.55 -10.92 -20.15
C GLU A 219 -7.69 -12.23 -19.37
N ARG A 220 -6.72 -13.15 -19.52
CA ARG A 220 -6.70 -14.41 -18.78
C ARG A 220 -6.57 -14.18 -17.28
N CYS A 221 -5.61 -13.37 -16.84
CA CYS A 221 -5.40 -13.07 -15.43
C CYS A 221 -6.65 -12.43 -14.80
N ARG A 222 -7.25 -11.45 -15.48
CA ARG A 222 -8.47 -10.77 -15.02
C ARG A 222 -9.64 -11.75 -14.90
N SER A 223 -9.80 -12.67 -15.85
CA SER A 223 -10.87 -13.69 -15.79
C SER A 223 -10.73 -14.60 -14.58
N GLN A 224 -9.51 -15.06 -14.26
CA GLN A 224 -9.26 -15.95 -13.14
C GLN A 224 -9.40 -15.23 -11.80
N LEU A 225 -8.91 -13.99 -11.69
CA LEU A 225 -9.10 -13.18 -10.50
C LEU A 225 -10.58 -12.87 -10.25
N ALA A 226 -11.36 -12.58 -11.28
CA ALA A 226 -12.81 -12.40 -11.15
C ALA A 226 -13.50 -13.69 -10.70
N TYR A 227 -13.09 -14.85 -11.23
CA TYR A 227 -13.60 -16.15 -10.80
C TYR A 227 -13.32 -16.43 -9.31
N ILE A 228 -12.08 -16.20 -8.86
CA ILE A 228 -11.69 -16.35 -7.45
C ILE A 228 -12.47 -15.34 -6.58
N ALA A 229 -12.49 -14.06 -6.94
CA ALA A 229 -13.18 -13.01 -6.19
C ALA A 229 -14.69 -13.29 -6.02
N ARG A 230 -15.34 -13.85 -7.05
CA ARG A 230 -16.76 -14.24 -6.97
C ARG A 230 -17.00 -15.29 -5.89
N ALA A 231 -16.09 -16.25 -5.72
CA ALA A 231 -16.21 -17.27 -4.66
C ALA A 231 -16.01 -16.70 -3.25
N HIS A 232 -15.25 -15.61 -3.09
CA HIS A 232 -15.02 -14.96 -1.80
C HIS A 232 -16.18 -14.12 -1.32
N VAL A 233 -16.62 -13.19 -2.16
CA VAL A 233 -17.53 -12.13 -1.74
C VAL A 233 -18.69 -11.92 -2.69
N SER A 234 -18.80 -12.71 -3.76
CA SER A 234 -19.66 -12.47 -4.94
C SER A 234 -19.35 -11.13 -5.63
N ASN A 235 -19.57 -10.02 -4.95
CA ASN A 235 -19.38 -8.65 -5.42
C ASN A 235 -18.91 -7.77 -4.23
N PRO A 236 -17.99 -6.82 -4.44
CA PRO A 236 -17.49 -5.97 -3.36
C PRO A 236 -18.48 -4.86 -2.95
N PRO A 237 -18.34 -4.28 -1.74
CA PRO A 237 -19.20 -3.21 -1.23
C PRO A 237 -19.22 -1.96 -2.12
N ALA A 238 -20.41 -1.46 -2.45
CA ALA A 238 -20.56 -0.35 -3.39
C ALA A 238 -20.31 1.04 -2.76
N PHE A 239 -20.68 1.26 -1.50
CA PHE A 239 -20.75 2.61 -0.91
C PHE A 239 -19.39 3.31 -0.84
N GLY A 240 -18.40 2.70 -0.19
CA GLY A 240 -17.03 3.24 -0.15
C GLY A 240 -16.40 3.44 -1.52
N ALA A 241 -16.69 2.57 -2.48
CA ALA A 241 -16.22 2.73 -3.86
C ALA A 241 -16.87 3.93 -4.56
N LYS A 242 -18.18 4.17 -4.36
CA LYS A 242 -18.86 5.36 -4.90
C LYS A 242 -18.30 6.65 -4.31
N ILE A 243 -17.97 6.68 -3.02
CA ILE A 243 -17.31 7.82 -2.39
C ILE A 243 -15.93 8.06 -3.00
N ALA A 244 -15.09 7.02 -3.09
CA ALA A 244 -13.77 7.12 -3.70
C ALA A 244 -13.84 7.61 -5.16
N THR A 245 -14.77 7.07 -5.95
CA THR A 245 -15.01 7.49 -7.34
C THR A 245 -15.44 8.95 -7.42
N LEU A 246 -16.35 9.40 -6.55
CA LEU A 246 -16.80 10.80 -6.51
C LEU A 246 -15.61 11.73 -6.24
N ILE A 247 -14.84 11.45 -5.18
CA ILE A 247 -13.67 12.27 -4.82
C ILE A 247 -12.64 12.29 -5.96
N MET A 248 -12.36 11.14 -6.58
CA MET A 248 -11.33 11.04 -7.63
C MET A 248 -11.72 11.66 -8.97
N ASN A 249 -13.00 11.76 -9.28
CA ASN A 249 -13.48 12.26 -10.58
C ASN A 249 -14.08 13.67 -10.51
N THR A 250 -14.13 14.28 -9.33
CA THR A 250 -14.54 15.68 -9.14
C THR A 250 -13.30 16.51 -8.81
N PRO A 251 -12.81 17.38 -9.72
CA PRO A 251 -11.55 18.09 -9.55
C PRO A 251 -11.42 18.85 -8.23
N GLU A 252 -12.50 19.48 -7.76
CA GLU A 252 -12.53 20.26 -6.53
C GLU A 252 -12.37 19.34 -5.30
N LEU A 253 -13.04 18.20 -5.28
CA LEU A 253 -12.93 17.20 -4.21
C LEU A 253 -11.57 16.49 -4.22
N PHE A 254 -11.01 16.26 -5.42
CA PHE A 254 -9.68 15.69 -5.55
C PHE A 254 -8.62 16.64 -4.97
N TYR A 255 -8.70 17.93 -5.30
CA TYR A 255 -7.81 18.96 -4.76
C TYR A 255 -7.95 19.07 -3.23
N GLU A 256 -9.18 19.13 -2.72
CA GLU A 256 -9.44 19.14 -1.27
C GLU A 256 -8.86 17.89 -0.58
N TRP A 257 -8.97 16.72 -1.21
CA TRP A 257 -8.38 15.49 -0.69
C TRP A 257 -6.85 15.56 -0.64
N GLU A 258 -6.18 16.08 -1.67
CA GLU A 258 -4.73 16.28 -1.69
C GLU A 258 -4.27 17.26 -0.58
N GLU A 259 -4.99 18.37 -0.40
CA GLU A 259 -4.71 19.31 0.70
C GLU A 259 -4.87 18.64 2.07
N ASN A 260 -5.93 17.86 2.28
CA ASN A 260 -6.14 17.12 3.52
C ASN A 260 -5.03 16.10 3.78
N LEU A 261 -4.51 15.43 2.75
CA LEU A 261 -3.35 14.54 2.87
C LEU A 261 -2.08 15.30 3.30
N ALA A 262 -1.83 16.47 2.73
CA ALA A 262 -0.72 17.34 3.12
C ALA A 262 -0.85 17.80 4.58
N VAL A 263 -2.05 18.17 5.04
CA VAL A 263 -2.31 18.51 6.44
C VAL A 263 -2.06 17.33 7.38
N MET A 264 -2.60 16.15 7.06
CA MET A 264 -2.45 14.95 7.89
C MET A 264 -0.98 14.52 8.01
N SER A 265 -0.26 14.46 6.90
CA SER A 265 1.17 14.11 6.89
C SER A 265 2.03 15.18 7.56
N GLY A 266 1.72 16.47 7.36
CA GLY A 266 2.38 17.59 8.02
C GLY A 266 2.30 17.50 9.54
N ARG A 267 1.11 17.18 10.09
CA ARG A 267 0.92 16.97 11.53
C ARG A 267 1.76 15.80 12.06
N ILE A 268 1.84 14.70 11.32
CA ILE A 268 2.66 13.53 11.71
C ILE A 268 4.14 13.92 11.78
N ILE A 269 4.63 14.65 10.76
CA ILE A 269 6.02 15.14 10.73
C ILE A 269 6.29 16.08 11.90
N GLN A 270 5.35 16.98 12.22
CA GLN A 270 5.45 17.88 13.38
C GLN A 270 5.56 17.10 14.69
N MET A 271 4.70 16.09 14.90
CA MET A 271 4.76 15.26 16.12
C MET A 271 6.07 14.49 16.26
N ARG A 272 6.65 14.00 15.16
CA ARG A 272 8.00 13.38 15.17
C ARG A 272 9.07 14.36 15.61
N LYS A 273 9.08 15.56 15.01
CA LYS A 273 10.04 16.63 15.35
C LYS A 273 9.91 17.03 16.82
N ARG A 274 8.68 17.20 17.30
CA ARG A 274 8.42 17.57 18.70
C ARG A 274 8.87 16.47 19.65
N PHE A 275 8.56 15.20 19.36
CA PHE A 275 8.99 14.08 20.17
C PHE A 275 10.52 14.01 20.24
N TYR A 276 11.20 14.10 19.10
CA TYR A 276 12.66 14.11 19.04
C TYR A 276 13.28 15.29 19.81
N SER A 277 12.71 16.51 19.67
CA SER A 277 13.17 17.70 20.41
C SER A 277 13.11 17.49 21.92
N ILE A 278 11.98 16.98 22.43
CA ILE A 278 11.82 16.74 23.87
C ILE A 278 12.83 15.71 24.38
N LEU A 279 13.10 14.64 23.62
CA LEU A 279 14.12 13.65 24.01
C LEU A 279 15.54 14.26 24.08
N LEU A 280 15.85 15.21 23.20
CA LEU A 280 17.11 15.95 23.27
C LEU A 280 17.16 16.88 24.49
N GLU A 281 16.07 17.61 24.75
CA GLU A 281 15.92 18.49 25.93
C GLU A 281 16.08 17.71 27.25
N LEU A 282 15.48 16.51 27.32
CA LEU A 282 15.60 15.59 28.47
C LEU A 282 16.96 14.86 28.54
N ASN A 283 17.83 15.00 27.54
CA ASN A 283 19.08 14.26 27.40
C ASN A 283 18.86 12.74 27.52
N THR A 284 17.81 12.21 26.88
CA THR A 284 17.44 10.80 26.96
C THR A 284 18.56 9.91 26.41
N PRO A 285 19.05 8.89 27.15
CA PRO A 285 20.21 8.10 26.73
C PRO A 285 20.01 7.43 25.36
N GLY A 286 21.04 7.49 24.51
CA GLY A 286 21.06 6.86 23.19
C GLY A 286 20.85 7.83 22.03
N ASN A 287 20.79 7.28 20.81
CA ASN A 287 20.49 8.04 19.59
C ASN A 287 19.03 7.81 19.16
N TRP A 288 18.32 8.91 18.96
CA TRP A 288 16.88 8.97 18.65
C TRP A 288 16.58 9.62 17.29
N LYS A 289 17.60 9.89 16.47
CA LYS A 289 17.46 10.59 15.18
C LYS A 289 16.56 9.83 14.19
N HIS A 290 16.52 8.49 14.29
CA HIS A 290 15.65 7.65 13.47
C HIS A 290 14.16 8.03 13.57
N ILE A 291 13.72 8.66 14.66
CA ILE A 291 12.31 9.10 14.84
C ILE A 291 11.90 10.09 13.74
N ILE A 292 12.79 10.99 13.35
CA ILE A 292 12.54 12.01 12.30
C ILE A 292 12.95 11.54 10.90
N GLU A 293 13.75 10.48 10.79
CA GLU A 293 14.11 9.85 9.51
C GLU A 293 13.05 8.84 9.04
N GLN A 294 12.29 8.25 9.97
CA GLN A 294 11.12 7.44 9.66
C GLN A 294 9.94 8.31 9.20
N ILE A 295 9.16 7.79 8.26
CA ILE A 295 8.01 8.40 7.61
C ILE A 295 6.70 7.66 7.92
N GLY A 296 5.57 8.28 7.51
CA GLY A 296 4.25 7.69 7.68
C GLY A 296 3.76 7.60 9.13
N PRO A 297 2.68 6.83 9.39
CA PRO A 297 1.95 6.90 10.65
C PRO A 297 2.62 6.16 11.83
N PHE A 298 3.66 5.36 11.59
CA PHE A 298 4.27 4.51 12.62
C PHE A 298 5.71 4.87 12.90
N CYS A 299 6.11 4.79 14.16
CA CYS A 299 7.51 4.90 14.55
C CYS A 299 7.96 3.61 15.25
N TYR A 300 9.04 3.02 14.77
CA TYR A 300 9.72 1.92 15.45
C TYR A 300 10.74 2.53 16.40
N THR A 301 10.34 2.64 17.67
CA THR A 301 11.11 3.41 18.66
C THR A 301 12.44 2.76 19.01
N GLY A 302 12.51 1.42 18.96
CA GLY A 302 13.64 0.64 19.43
C GLY A 302 13.57 0.25 20.91
N LEU A 303 12.46 0.56 21.59
CA LEU A 303 12.22 0.08 22.95
C LEU A 303 12.19 -1.45 23.00
N SER A 304 12.68 -2.01 24.11
CA SER A 304 12.56 -3.44 24.40
C SER A 304 11.10 -3.81 24.74
N VAL A 305 10.80 -5.11 24.71
CA VAL A 305 9.49 -5.63 25.14
C VAL A 305 9.18 -5.21 26.59
N LYS A 306 10.17 -5.29 27.48
CA LYS A 306 10.04 -4.93 28.88
C LYS A 306 9.77 -3.43 29.08
N GLN A 307 10.47 -2.57 28.33
CA GLN A 307 10.20 -1.13 28.32
C GLN A 307 8.78 -0.84 27.81
N SER A 308 8.36 -1.50 26.73
CA SER A 308 7.01 -1.36 26.17
C SER A 308 5.91 -1.79 27.15
N ILE A 309 6.10 -2.93 27.84
CA ILE A 309 5.18 -3.39 28.89
C ILE A 309 5.12 -2.38 30.03
N THR A 310 6.27 -1.87 30.48
CA THR A 310 6.33 -0.89 31.57
C THR A 310 5.57 0.40 31.23
N LEU A 311 5.68 0.89 29.99
CA LEU A 311 4.89 2.03 29.51
C LEU A 311 3.38 1.77 29.63
N ARG A 312 2.91 0.55 29.35
CA ARG A 312 1.49 0.20 29.48
C ARG A 312 1.05 0.11 30.94
N GLU A 313 1.77 -0.66 31.74
CA GLU A 313 1.34 -1.00 33.10
C GLU A 313 1.49 0.17 34.07
N LYS A 314 2.58 0.94 33.95
CA LYS A 314 2.89 2.02 34.87
C LYS A 314 2.38 3.39 34.41
N PHE A 315 2.48 3.67 33.12
CA PHE A 315 2.17 4.99 32.56
C PHE A 315 0.87 5.02 31.76
N HIS A 316 0.21 3.87 31.59
CA HIS A 316 -1.02 3.74 30.80
C HIS A 316 -0.87 4.19 29.33
N ILE A 317 0.34 3.99 28.77
CA ILE A 317 0.68 4.33 27.38
C ILE A 317 0.72 3.06 26.55
N TYR A 318 -0.21 2.93 25.60
CA TYR A 318 -0.41 1.72 24.81
C TYR A 318 0.36 1.74 23.49
N LEU A 319 1.34 0.85 23.40
CA LEU A 319 2.14 0.55 22.23
C LEU A 319 2.31 -0.96 22.05
N THR A 320 2.76 -1.39 20.88
CA THR A 320 3.03 -2.82 20.64
C THR A 320 4.26 -3.28 21.43
N ASP A 321 4.34 -4.57 21.73
CA ASP A 321 5.51 -5.18 22.39
C ASP A 321 6.82 -4.96 21.61
N THR A 322 6.71 -4.79 20.30
CA THR A 322 7.86 -4.52 19.41
C THR A 322 8.38 -3.08 19.48
N GLY A 323 7.81 -2.23 20.33
CA GLY A 323 8.16 -0.81 20.42
C GLY A 323 7.60 0.05 19.28
N ARG A 324 6.78 -0.51 18.38
CA ARG A 324 6.02 0.29 17.39
C ARG A 324 4.98 1.15 18.10
N ILE A 325 5.01 2.46 17.83
CA ILE A 325 3.97 3.42 18.19
C ILE A 325 3.23 3.91 16.94
N SER A 326 2.00 4.39 17.14
CA SER A 326 1.27 5.18 16.15
C SER A 326 1.49 6.66 16.46
N VAL A 327 2.23 7.35 15.60
CA VAL A 327 2.52 8.79 15.76
C VAL A 327 1.24 9.62 15.68
N THR A 328 0.23 9.13 14.96
CA THR A 328 -1.06 9.82 14.84
C THR A 328 -1.80 9.95 16.18
N GLY A 329 -1.49 9.13 17.18
CA GLY A 329 -2.03 9.24 18.54
C GLY A 329 -1.40 10.34 19.39
N LEU A 330 -0.25 10.90 18.97
CA LEU A 330 0.41 12.02 19.64
C LEU A 330 -0.21 13.36 19.22
N ASN A 331 -0.27 14.29 20.16
CA ASN A 331 -0.72 15.67 20.00
C ASN A 331 -0.07 16.57 21.07
N GLU A 332 -0.25 17.89 20.95
CA GLU A 332 0.33 18.88 21.86
C GLU A 332 -0.02 18.65 23.34
N ASN A 333 -1.18 18.04 23.63
CA ASN A 333 -1.65 17.83 25.00
C ASN A 333 -1.05 16.58 25.66
N ASN A 334 -0.51 15.62 24.88
CA ASN A 334 -0.01 14.35 25.41
C ASN A 334 1.45 14.06 25.11
N ILE A 335 2.07 14.78 24.17
CA ILE A 335 3.42 14.47 23.71
C ILE A 335 4.48 14.68 24.80
N GLN A 336 4.28 15.66 25.69
CA GLN A 336 5.17 15.90 26.83
C GLN A 336 5.17 14.69 27.77
N TYR A 337 3.98 14.29 28.25
CA TYR A 337 3.82 13.13 29.14
C TYR A 337 4.36 11.84 28.52
N PHE A 338 4.11 11.62 27.22
CA PHE A 338 4.67 10.49 26.50
C PHE A 338 6.20 10.50 26.50
N SER A 339 6.81 11.64 26.19
CA SER A 339 8.28 11.77 26.07
C SER A 339 8.97 11.60 27.41
N GLU A 340 8.42 12.14 28.50
CA GLU A 340 8.94 11.98 29.86
C GLU A 340 8.81 10.54 30.35
N SER A 341 7.68 9.88 30.07
CA SER A 341 7.49 8.46 30.40
C SER A 341 8.44 7.57 29.59
N PHE A 342 8.68 7.92 28.32
CA PHE A 342 9.63 7.26 27.45
C PHE A 342 11.07 7.38 27.97
N ASP A 343 11.50 8.59 28.34
CA ASP A 343 12.80 8.83 28.96
C ASP A 343 12.96 8.01 30.24
N TRP A 344 11.92 7.98 31.08
CA TRP A 344 11.95 7.23 32.33
C TRP A 344 12.19 5.74 32.08
N VAL A 345 11.47 5.10 31.16
CA VAL A 345 11.69 3.67 30.89
C VAL A 345 13.05 3.39 30.26
N VAL A 346 13.58 4.30 29.43
CA VAL A 346 14.93 4.16 28.86
C VAL A 346 16.00 4.14 29.96
N ARG A 347 15.85 4.98 30.99
CA ARG A 347 16.82 5.09 32.09
C ARG A 347 16.72 3.96 33.11
N HIS A 348 15.50 3.54 33.43
CA HIS A 348 15.23 2.71 34.61
C HIS A 348 14.94 1.24 34.27
N VAL A 349 14.57 0.93 33.03
CA VAL A 349 14.21 -0.44 32.61
C VAL A 349 15.30 -0.97 31.69
N LYS A 350 16.16 -1.84 32.26
CA LYS A 350 17.16 -2.62 31.55
C LYS A 350 16.55 -3.86 30.90
#